data_AF-A0A9P5C2A9-F1
#
_entry.id   AF-A0A9P5C2A9-F1
#
_cell.length_a   1.000
_cell.length_b   1.000
_cell.length_c   1.000
_cell.angle_alpha   90.00
_cell.angle_beta   90.00
_cell.angle_gamma   90.00
#
_symmetry.space_group_name_H-M   'P 1'
#
loop_
_entity.id
_entity.type
_entity.pdbx_description
1 polymer ?
#
loop_
_entity_poly.entity_id
_entity_poly.type
_entity_poly.pdbx_seq_one_letter_code
_entity_poly.pdbx_strand_id
1 'polypeptide(L)'
;MQTHKDGPMIDIIKVSDWLTKNVNDKLYPRLLLMSPNGNLLAYSTPVNIKELRDQAALISAAWKGQCIGRQTQSIPDPRKDSAREDAEAAQQNGLKPPLETLTIEAETCNILIRSLQPELLFVLIGELPPNKVQQFRITAEGYGDPRYPAMENADASTTLKTSTLKAPSIKSSMSQREKDVRLGALHVQRKRLDALTDYLQRDFKDSGFVMPADWALQ
;
A
#
# COMPACT_ATOMS: atom_id res chain seq x y z
N MET A 1 -17.27 7.78 -37.20
CA MET A 1 -17.24 8.87 -36.20
C MET A 1 -17.08 8.21 -34.84
N GLN A 2 -15.84 8.11 -34.34
CA GLN A 2 -15.58 7.62 -32.98
C GLN A 2 -15.78 8.79 -32.03
N THR A 3 -16.81 8.72 -31.22
CA THR A 3 -16.99 9.60 -30.06
C THR A 3 -15.93 9.23 -29.04
N HIS A 4 -14.88 10.05 -28.90
CA HIS A 4 -14.06 10.04 -27.68
C HIS A 4 -15.03 10.34 -26.53
N LYS A 5 -15.44 9.30 -25.81
CA LYS A 5 -16.06 9.51 -24.49
C LYS A 5 -14.94 10.04 -23.61
N ASP A 6 -14.98 11.33 -23.30
CA ASP A 6 -14.25 11.87 -22.15
C ASP A 6 -14.70 11.07 -20.94
N GLY A 7 -13.87 10.10 -20.56
CA GLY A 7 -14.03 9.40 -19.30
C GLY A 7 -13.79 10.37 -18.14
N PRO A 8 -14.21 10.01 -16.92
CA PRO A 8 -13.83 10.77 -15.73
C PRO A 8 -12.30 10.95 -15.71
N MET A 9 -11.84 12.17 -15.44
CA MET A 9 -10.41 12.52 -15.39
C MET A 9 -10.02 12.91 -13.95
N ILE A 10 -8.82 12.52 -13.53
CA ILE A 10 -8.32 12.81 -12.19
C ILE A 10 -7.92 14.29 -12.06
N ASP A 11 -8.41 14.96 -11.02
CA ASP A 11 -8.03 16.33 -10.69
C ASP A 11 -6.75 16.32 -9.84
N ILE A 12 -5.60 16.40 -10.50
CA ILE A 12 -4.28 16.28 -9.88
C ILE A 12 -4.07 17.29 -8.75
N ILE A 13 -4.63 18.50 -8.86
CA ILE A 13 -4.47 19.56 -7.85
C ILE A 13 -5.19 19.15 -6.58
N LYS A 14 -6.45 18.71 -6.69
CA LYS A 14 -7.22 18.22 -5.53
C LYS A 14 -6.59 16.98 -4.91
N VAL A 15 -6.03 16.09 -5.72
CA VAL A 15 -5.30 14.92 -5.22
C VAL A 15 -4.06 15.35 -4.45
N SER A 16 -3.25 16.26 -4.97
CA SER A 16 -2.08 16.80 -4.26
C SER A 16 -2.44 17.48 -2.94
N ASP A 17 -3.53 18.25 -2.90
CA ASP A 17 -4.06 18.83 -1.68
C ASP A 17 -4.51 17.77 -0.68
N TRP A 18 -5.19 16.73 -1.16
CA TRP A 18 -5.64 15.61 -0.33
C TRP A 18 -4.45 14.82 0.23
N LEU A 19 -3.42 14.55 -0.58
CA LEU A 19 -2.19 13.90 -0.14
C LEU A 19 -1.52 14.71 0.95
N THR A 20 -1.36 16.02 0.73
CA THR A 20 -0.76 16.94 1.69
C THR A 20 -1.52 16.98 3.03
N LYS A 21 -2.85 16.92 3.02
CA LYS A 21 -3.67 16.89 4.25
C LYS A 21 -3.59 15.57 5.00
N ASN A 22 -3.13 14.49 4.36
CA ASN A 22 -3.12 13.16 4.93
C ASN A 22 -1.74 12.66 5.39
N VAL A 23 -0.70 13.50 5.28
CA VAL A 23 0.66 13.18 5.76
C VAL A 23 0.75 13.23 7.29
N ASN A 24 1.80 12.62 7.81
CA ASN A 24 2.20 12.77 9.21
C ASN A 24 3.71 12.99 9.26
N ASP A 25 4.13 14.18 9.66
CA ASP A 25 5.53 14.63 9.63
C ASP A 25 6.51 13.70 10.36
N LYS A 26 6.03 12.87 11.31
CA LYS A 26 6.89 11.98 12.11
C LYS A 26 6.90 10.53 11.65
N LEU A 27 5.88 10.09 10.90
CA LEU A 27 5.68 8.68 10.57
C LEU A 27 5.64 8.43 9.07
N TYR A 28 5.01 9.32 8.32
CA TYR A 28 4.84 9.22 6.87
C TYR A 28 4.73 10.64 6.31
N PRO A 29 5.85 11.37 6.24
CA PRO A 29 5.84 12.77 5.80
C PRO A 29 5.53 12.90 4.31
N ARG A 30 5.61 11.82 3.53
CA ARG A 30 5.49 11.88 2.07
C ARG A 30 4.52 10.83 1.53
N LEU A 31 3.56 11.31 0.74
CA LEU A 31 2.62 10.51 -0.03
C LEU A 31 2.68 10.95 -1.50
N LEU A 32 2.65 9.99 -2.43
CA LEU A 32 2.65 10.30 -3.85
C LEU A 32 1.84 9.28 -4.65
N LEU A 33 1.41 9.73 -5.82
CA LEU A 33 0.70 8.96 -6.82
C LEU A 33 1.53 9.00 -8.11
N MET A 34 1.83 7.85 -8.68
CA MET A 34 2.68 7.74 -9.86
C MET A 34 2.32 6.54 -10.74
N SER A 35 2.73 6.55 -11.99
CA SER A 35 2.66 5.36 -12.83
C SER A 35 3.80 4.38 -12.50
N PRO A 36 3.64 3.07 -12.79
CA PRO A 36 4.72 2.09 -12.67
C PRO A 36 5.98 2.45 -13.47
N ASN A 37 5.83 3.31 -14.49
CA ASN A 37 6.92 3.74 -15.36
C ASN A 37 7.76 4.91 -14.82
N GLY A 38 7.36 5.52 -13.71
CA GLY A 38 8.13 6.58 -13.05
C GLY A 38 7.52 7.97 -13.23
N ASN A 39 6.39 8.06 -13.91
CA ASN A 39 5.69 9.33 -14.12
C ASN A 39 4.97 9.73 -12.83
N LEU A 40 5.45 10.80 -12.19
CA LEU A 40 4.78 11.40 -11.03
C LEU A 40 3.50 12.09 -11.47
N LEU A 41 2.37 11.70 -10.87
CA LEU A 41 1.06 12.28 -11.15
C LEU A 41 0.71 13.33 -10.11
N ALA A 42 0.77 12.97 -8.83
CA ALA A 42 0.47 13.86 -7.70
C ALA A 42 1.39 13.54 -6.51
N TYR A 43 1.63 14.52 -5.65
CA TYR A 43 2.47 14.36 -4.47
C TYR A 43 2.10 15.35 -3.37
N SER A 44 2.42 14.99 -2.13
CA SER A 44 2.32 15.87 -0.97
C SER A 44 3.39 16.96 -0.99
N THR A 45 3.03 18.17 -0.57
CA THR A 45 3.94 19.32 -0.46
C THR A 45 4.17 19.69 1.01
N PRO A 46 5.30 20.32 1.39
CA PRO A 46 6.44 20.71 0.54
C PRO A 46 7.38 19.54 0.20
N VAL A 47 8.02 19.58 -0.97
CA VAL A 47 8.99 18.55 -1.40
C VAL A 47 10.04 19.09 -2.37
N ASN A 48 11.24 18.50 -2.35
CA ASN A 48 12.25 18.72 -3.38
C ASN A 48 11.95 17.83 -4.60
N ILE A 49 11.56 18.46 -5.72
CA ILE A 49 11.16 17.75 -6.96
C ILE A 49 12.30 16.89 -7.52
N LYS A 50 13.57 17.31 -7.36
CA LYS A 50 14.70 16.53 -7.85
C LYS A 50 14.83 15.20 -7.09
N GLU A 51 14.84 15.27 -5.77
CA GLU A 51 14.87 14.08 -4.90
C GLU A 51 13.66 13.19 -5.13
N LEU A 52 12.46 13.79 -5.31
CA LEU A 52 11.24 13.04 -5.56
C LEU A 52 11.27 12.27 -6.88
N ARG A 53 11.87 12.83 -7.93
CA ARG A 53 12.05 12.15 -9.22
C ARG A 53 13.04 11.00 -9.10
N ASP A 54 14.14 11.20 -8.37
CA ASP A 54 15.11 10.14 -8.10
C ASP A 54 14.46 8.98 -7.33
N GLN A 55 13.62 9.29 -6.34
CA GLN A 55 12.82 8.32 -5.59
C GLN A 55 11.81 7.60 -6.50
N ALA A 56 11.10 8.32 -7.36
CA ALA A 56 10.15 7.73 -8.31
C ALA A 56 10.84 6.75 -9.25
N ALA A 57 12.02 7.10 -9.79
CA ALA A 57 12.79 6.21 -10.64
C ALA A 57 13.21 4.92 -9.90
N LEU A 58 13.66 5.05 -8.65
CA LEU A 58 14.00 3.92 -7.79
C LEU A 58 12.77 3.02 -7.53
N ILE A 59 11.64 3.62 -7.17
CA ILE A 59 10.37 2.91 -6.91
C ILE A 59 9.95 2.13 -8.14
N SER A 60 9.96 2.76 -9.32
CA SER A 60 9.59 2.12 -10.58
C SER A 60 10.50 0.95 -10.93
N ALA A 61 11.82 1.10 -10.77
CA ALA A 61 12.76 0.01 -11.00
C ALA A 61 12.53 -1.17 -10.04
N ALA A 62 12.33 -0.87 -8.74
CA ALA A 62 12.07 -1.87 -7.72
C ALA A 62 10.73 -2.60 -7.96
N TRP A 63 9.67 -1.86 -8.30
CA TRP A 63 8.35 -2.42 -8.61
C TRP A 63 8.42 -3.36 -9.80
N LYS A 64 8.96 -2.89 -10.94
CA LYS A 64 9.11 -3.69 -12.16
C LYS A 64 9.93 -4.95 -11.93
N GLY A 65 11.02 -4.85 -11.17
CA GLY A 65 11.84 -6.00 -10.81
C GLY A 65 11.05 -7.09 -10.07
N GLN A 66 10.11 -6.70 -9.21
CA GLN A 66 9.26 -7.63 -8.47
C GLN A 66 8.07 -8.18 -9.25
N CYS A 67 7.72 -7.57 -10.39
CA CYS A 67 6.69 -8.06 -11.31
C CYS A 67 7.19 -9.21 -12.20
N ILE A 68 8.51 -9.39 -12.36
CA ILE A 68 9.07 -10.46 -13.20
C ILE A 68 8.66 -11.83 -12.64
N GLY A 69 8.04 -12.67 -13.48
CA GLY A 69 7.56 -13.99 -13.08
C GLY A 69 6.24 -14.00 -12.29
N ARG A 70 5.52 -12.87 -12.26
CA ARG A 70 4.17 -12.75 -11.71
C ARG A 70 3.13 -12.61 -12.82
N GLN A 71 1.89 -13.00 -12.52
CA GLN A 71 0.73 -12.70 -13.35
C GLN A 71 0.56 -11.18 -13.48
N THR A 72 0.20 -10.71 -14.68
CA THR A 72 -0.12 -9.29 -14.89
C THR A 72 -1.50 -8.98 -14.34
N GLN A 73 -1.63 -7.85 -13.66
CA GLN A 73 -2.90 -7.39 -13.12
C GLN A 73 -3.84 -6.98 -14.26
N SER A 74 -5.07 -7.48 -14.24
CA SER A 74 -6.10 -7.11 -15.21
C SER A 74 -6.70 -5.74 -14.91
N ILE A 75 -7.30 -5.11 -15.92
CA ILE A 75 -8.01 -3.85 -15.76
C ILE A 75 -9.19 -4.09 -14.81
N PRO A 76 -9.37 -3.25 -13.76
CA PRO A 76 -10.47 -3.43 -12.82
C PRO A 76 -11.83 -3.36 -13.52
N ASP A 77 -12.63 -4.42 -13.41
CA ASP A 77 -14.04 -4.42 -13.84
C ASP A 77 -14.92 -4.27 -12.61
N PRO A 78 -15.76 -3.22 -12.49
CA PRO A 78 -16.60 -3.01 -11.31
C PRO A 78 -17.60 -4.14 -11.03
N ARG A 79 -17.85 -5.03 -12.00
CA ARG A 79 -18.76 -6.18 -11.90
C ARG A 79 -18.09 -7.47 -11.43
N LYS A 80 -16.75 -7.49 -11.33
CA LYS A 80 -15.97 -8.68 -11.00
C LYS A 80 -14.92 -8.39 -9.94
N ASP A 81 -14.54 -9.42 -9.20
CA ASP A 81 -13.41 -9.35 -8.29
C ASP A 81 -12.13 -9.72 -9.04
N SER A 82 -11.64 -8.77 -9.86
CA SER A 82 -10.48 -8.96 -10.74
C SER A 82 -9.23 -9.45 -9.99
N ALA A 83 -9.03 -8.99 -8.74
CA ALA A 83 -7.86 -9.37 -7.95
C ALA A 83 -7.86 -10.86 -7.57
N ARG A 84 -9.04 -11.39 -7.23
CA ARG A 84 -9.22 -12.81 -6.95
C ARG A 84 -9.09 -13.66 -8.22
N GLU A 85 -9.72 -13.23 -9.32
CA GLU A 85 -9.63 -13.93 -10.61
C GLU A 85 -8.17 -14.02 -11.10
N ASP A 86 -7.40 -12.93 -10.99
CA ASP A 86 -5.99 -12.92 -11.37
C ASP A 86 -5.13 -13.84 -10.49
N ALA A 87 -5.44 -13.93 -9.19
CA ALA A 87 -4.74 -14.83 -8.27
C ALA A 87 -5.03 -16.30 -8.58
N GLU A 88 -6.28 -16.64 -8.90
CA GLU A 88 -6.69 -17.98 -9.32
C GLU A 88 -6.05 -18.35 -10.68
N ALA A 89 -6.01 -17.41 -11.63
CA ALA A 89 -5.33 -17.59 -12.92
C ALA A 89 -3.82 -17.81 -12.77
N ALA A 90 -3.18 -17.08 -11.84
CA ALA A 90 -1.76 -17.27 -11.55
C ALA A 90 -1.48 -18.70 -11.06
N GLN A 91 -2.31 -19.23 -10.16
CA GLN A 91 -2.18 -20.61 -9.66
C GLN A 91 -2.32 -21.63 -10.79
N GLN A 92 -3.26 -21.44 -11.71
CA GLN A 92 -3.43 -22.32 -12.87
C GLN A 92 -2.22 -22.31 -13.81
N ASN A 93 -1.59 -21.14 -13.98
CA ASN A 93 -0.42 -20.96 -14.85
C ASN A 93 0.92 -21.25 -14.15
N GLY A 94 0.91 -21.65 -12.87
CA GLY A 94 2.13 -21.83 -12.07
C GLY A 94 2.90 -20.53 -11.80
N LEU A 95 2.26 -19.38 -11.96
CA LEU A 95 2.80 -18.06 -11.70
C LEU A 95 2.45 -17.59 -10.29
N LYS A 96 3.20 -16.61 -9.78
CA LYS A 96 2.82 -15.88 -8.57
C LYS A 96 1.68 -14.89 -8.88
N PRO A 97 0.78 -14.62 -7.92
CA PRO A 97 -0.28 -13.62 -8.10
C PRO A 97 0.31 -12.24 -8.42
N PRO A 98 -0.48 -11.34 -9.05
CA PRO A 98 -0.05 -9.98 -9.34
C PRO A 98 0.47 -9.27 -8.09
N LEU A 99 1.48 -8.42 -8.29
CA LEU A 99 2.06 -7.65 -7.20
C LEU A 99 1.04 -6.62 -6.70
N GLU A 100 0.69 -6.71 -5.44
CA GLU A 100 -0.31 -5.83 -4.83
C GLU A 100 0.37 -4.78 -3.97
N THR A 101 1.35 -5.20 -3.16
CA THR A 101 2.14 -4.31 -2.30
C THR A 101 3.60 -4.67 -2.33
N LEU A 102 4.45 -3.64 -2.34
CA LEU A 102 5.89 -3.75 -2.18
C LEU A 102 6.32 -2.89 -0.99
N THR A 103 6.96 -3.52 0.00
CA THR A 103 7.58 -2.81 1.11
C THR A 103 9.09 -2.86 0.94
N ILE A 104 9.75 -1.69 0.94
CA ILE A 104 11.20 -1.53 0.98
C ILE A 104 11.54 -0.91 2.32
N GLU A 105 12.18 -1.69 3.18
CA GLU A 105 12.72 -1.28 4.47
C GLU A 105 14.17 -0.88 4.23
N ALA A 106 14.50 0.41 4.36
CA ALA A 106 15.85 0.94 4.25
C ALA A 106 16.36 1.38 5.63
N GLU A 107 17.63 1.80 5.71
CA GLU A 107 18.26 2.20 6.98
C GLU A 107 17.62 3.43 7.62
N THR A 108 17.07 4.33 6.81
CA THR A 108 16.55 5.63 7.26
C THR A 108 15.05 5.80 7.02
N CYS A 109 14.43 4.94 6.24
CA CYS A 109 13.03 5.06 5.86
C CYS A 109 12.41 3.73 5.46
N ASN A 110 11.08 3.72 5.40
CA ASN A 110 10.30 2.65 4.78
C ASN A 110 9.58 3.23 3.57
N ILE A 111 9.62 2.53 2.45
CA ILE A 111 8.87 2.88 1.24
C ILE A 111 7.83 1.78 1.05
N LEU A 112 6.56 2.14 1.13
CA LEU A 112 5.46 1.22 0.90
C LEU A 112 4.73 1.63 -0.38
N ILE A 113 4.64 0.71 -1.33
CA ILE A 113 4.07 0.92 -2.65
C ILE A 113 2.88 -0.02 -2.77
N ARG A 114 1.74 0.51 -3.20
CA ARG A 114 0.49 -0.21 -3.37
C ARG A 114 -0.02 -0.02 -4.80
N SER A 115 -0.39 -1.12 -5.46
CA SER A 115 -1.11 -1.04 -6.73
C SER A 115 -2.55 -0.60 -6.47
N LEU A 116 -2.96 0.50 -7.12
CA LEU A 116 -4.36 0.93 -7.14
C LEU A 116 -5.08 0.36 -8.36
N GLN A 117 -4.40 0.42 -9.50
CA GLN A 117 -4.80 -0.06 -10.83
C GLN A 117 -3.52 -0.45 -11.59
N PRO A 118 -3.59 -1.20 -12.70
CA PRO A 118 -2.39 -1.65 -13.43
C PRO A 118 -1.39 -0.54 -13.77
N GLU A 119 -1.88 0.67 -14.06
CA GLU A 119 -1.06 1.84 -14.44
C GLU A 119 -0.97 2.90 -13.34
N LEU A 120 -1.38 2.58 -12.11
CA LEU A 120 -1.46 3.54 -11.01
C LEU A 120 -0.96 2.96 -9.69
N LEU A 121 0.12 3.55 -9.17
CA LEU A 121 0.72 3.22 -7.89
C LEU A 121 0.48 4.33 -6.88
N PHE A 122 0.13 3.93 -5.65
CA PHE A 122 0.12 4.79 -4.48
C PHE A 122 1.30 4.47 -3.58
N VAL A 123 2.04 5.49 -3.17
CA VAL A 123 3.27 5.31 -2.41
C VAL A 123 3.25 6.15 -1.14
N LEU A 124 3.67 5.52 -0.05
CA LEU A 124 3.91 6.13 1.24
C LEU A 124 5.38 5.98 1.60
N ILE A 125 6.06 7.09 1.85
CA ILE A 125 7.44 7.13 2.34
C ILE A 125 7.39 7.51 3.81
N GLY A 126 7.75 6.55 4.65
CA GLY A 126 7.75 6.62 6.10
C GLY A 126 9.14 6.84 6.68
N GLU A 127 9.20 7.58 7.78
CA GLU A 127 10.43 7.74 8.55
C GLU A 127 10.54 6.70 9.66
N LEU A 128 11.78 6.42 10.06
CA LEU A 128 12.07 5.59 11.22
C LEU A 128 12.27 6.46 12.47
N PRO A 129 11.90 5.97 13.66
CA PRO A 129 12.30 6.62 14.90
C PRO A 129 13.83 6.76 14.99
N PRO A 130 14.38 7.84 15.55
CA PRO A 130 15.81 8.15 15.49
C PRO A 130 16.74 7.09 16.11
N ASN A 131 16.22 6.25 17.01
CA ASN A 131 17.01 5.20 17.69
C ASN A 131 16.79 3.80 17.10
N LYS A 132 16.07 3.68 15.98
CA LYS A 132 15.73 2.41 15.35
C LYS A 132 16.73 2.15 14.22
N VAL A 133 17.59 1.16 14.43
CA VAL A 133 18.43 0.61 13.35
C VAL A 133 17.63 -0.50 12.65
N GLN A 134 17.59 -0.46 11.33
CA GLN A 134 16.88 -1.43 10.51
C GLN A 134 17.79 -1.90 9.37
N GLN A 135 17.71 -3.19 9.04
CA GLN A 135 18.43 -3.76 7.90
C GLN A 135 17.62 -3.58 6.61
N PHE A 136 18.33 -3.49 5.50
CA PHE A 136 17.69 -3.43 4.19
C PHE A 136 16.88 -4.71 3.92
N ARG A 137 15.59 -4.56 3.63
CA ARG A 137 14.70 -5.69 3.27
C ARG A 137 13.67 -5.27 2.24
N ILE A 138 13.45 -6.13 1.24
CA ILE A 138 12.36 -5.97 0.28
C ILE A 138 11.34 -7.10 0.51
N THR A 139 10.07 -6.74 0.65
CA THR A 139 8.95 -7.67 0.81
C THR A 139 7.92 -7.41 -0.27
N ALA A 140 7.68 -8.39 -1.13
CA ALA A 140 6.74 -8.31 -2.25
C ALA A 140 5.54 -9.24 -2.02
N GLU A 141 4.35 -8.64 -1.90
CA GLU A 141 3.12 -9.29 -1.48
C GLU A 141 2.11 -9.26 -2.63
N GLY A 142 1.51 -10.41 -2.93
CA GLY A 142 0.39 -10.53 -3.85
C GLY A 142 -0.95 -10.65 -3.12
N TYR A 143 -2.01 -10.82 -3.91
CA TYR A 143 -3.36 -10.99 -3.38
C TYR A 143 -3.44 -12.19 -2.41
N GLY A 144 -3.98 -11.93 -1.21
CA GLY A 144 -4.19 -12.94 -0.17
C GLY A 144 -2.99 -13.23 0.73
N ASP A 145 -1.83 -12.61 0.50
CA ASP A 145 -0.65 -12.80 1.36
C ASP A 145 -0.87 -12.17 2.76
N PRO A 146 -0.48 -12.85 3.86
CA PRO A 146 -0.65 -12.32 5.21
C PRO A 146 0.31 -11.15 5.48
N ARG A 147 -0.24 -9.93 5.56
CA ARG A 147 0.53 -8.68 5.77
C ARG A 147 0.78 -8.31 7.23
N TYR A 148 -0.14 -8.71 8.10
CA TYR A 148 -0.11 -8.40 9.53
C TYR A 148 0.23 -9.65 10.33
N PRO A 149 1.06 -9.54 11.38
CA PRO A 149 1.19 -10.64 12.33
C PRO A 149 -0.22 -10.98 12.83
N ALA A 150 -0.53 -12.28 12.92
CA ALA A 150 -1.76 -12.70 13.58
C ALA A 150 -1.77 -12.04 14.95
N MET A 151 -2.68 -11.08 15.17
CA MET A 151 -2.91 -10.60 16.52
C MET A 151 -3.34 -11.85 17.27
N GLU A 152 -2.50 -12.35 18.17
CA GLU A 152 -2.89 -13.41 19.09
C GLU A 152 -4.14 -12.89 19.80
N ASN A 153 -5.29 -13.31 19.31
CA ASN A 153 -6.53 -13.25 20.05
C ASN A 153 -6.25 -14.16 21.25
N ALA A 154 -5.90 -13.54 22.38
CA ALA A 154 -5.70 -14.22 23.66
C ALA A 154 -7.01 -14.81 24.22
N ASP A 155 -7.95 -15.19 23.35
CA ASP A 155 -9.27 -15.73 23.66
C ASP A 155 -9.68 -16.75 22.57
N ALA A 156 -8.86 -17.78 22.35
CA ALA A 156 -9.32 -19.02 21.72
C ALA A 156 -8.46 -20.22 22.16
N SER A 157 -8.99 -20.94 23.16
CA SER A 157 -8.73 -22.35 23.49
C SER A 157 -7.29 -22.82 23.69
N THR A 158 -6.87 -22.91 24.94
CA THR A 158 -6.06 -24.05 25.40
C THR A 158 -6.65 -24.57 26.70
N THR A 159 -7.54 -25.55 26.57
CA THR A 159 -7.98 -26.38 27.68
C THR A 159 -6.82 -27.29 28.06
N LEU A 160 -6.20 -27.05 29.22
CA LEU A 160 -5.95 -28.01 30.32
C LEU A 160 -4.66 -27.69 31.12
N LYS A 161 -4.91 -27.31 32.38
CA LYS A 161 -4.15 -27.59 33.63
C LYS A 161 -2.80 -26.88 33.84
N THR A 162 -2.75 -25.91 34.75
CA THR A 162 -2.37 -26.10 36.17
C THR A 162 -2.39 -24.78 36.96
N SER A 163 -2.64 -24.92 38.26
CA SER A 163 -2.81 -23.95 39.35
C SER A 163 -1.89 -22.72 39.38
N THR A 164 -2.44 -21.55 39.71
CA THR A 164 -2.18 -20.82 40.98
C THR A 164 -2.91 -19.48 41.00
N LEU A 165 -3.58 -19.19 42.11
CA LEU A 165 -4.33 -17.97 42.38
C LEU A 165 -3.39 -16.75 42.35
N LYS A 166 -3.57 -15.86 41.37
CA LYS A 166 -3.09 -14.48 41.42
C LYS A 166 -4.24 -13.54 41.08
N ALA A 167 -4.30 -12.45 41.86
CA ALA A 167 -5.35 -11.45 41.90
C ALA A 167 -5.79 -10.95 40.51
N PRO A 168 -7.06 -10.50 40.35
CA PRO A 168 -7.53 -9.91 39.11
C PRO A 168 -6.79 -8.59 38.89
N SER A 169 -5.69 -8.63 38.15
CA SER A 169 -5.07 -7.43 37.61
C SER A 169 -6.09 -6.80 36.67
N ILE A 170 -6.43 -5.54 36.94
CA ILE A 170 -7.29 -4.71 36.10
C ILE A 170 -6.71 -4.76 34.68
N LYS A 171 -7.33 -5.56 33.81
CA LYS A 171 -6.97 -5.64 32.40
C LYS A 171 -7.36 -4.31 31.78
N SER A 172 -6.48 -3.31 31.86
CA SER A 172 -6.58 -2.10 31.07
C SER A 172 -6.64 -2.54 29.61
N SER A 173 -7.83 -2.46 29.03
CA SER A 173 -8.06 -2.71 27.60
C SER A 173 -7.24 -1.66 26.84
N MET A 174 -6.04 -2.06 26.44
CA MET A 174 -5.10 -1.20 25.72
C MET A 174 -5.76 -0.75 24.41
N SER A 175 -5.72 0.55 24.13
CA SER A 175 -6.33 1.12 22.93
C SER A 175 -5.72 0.47 21.68
N GLN A 176 -6.52 0.32 20.61
CA GLN A 176 -6.01 -0.20 19.33
C GLN A 176 -4.79 0.58 18.83
N ARG A 177 -4.76 1.90 19.07
CA ARG A 177 -3.61 2.76 18.76
C ARG A 177 -2.35 2.34 19.53
N GLU A 178 -2.49 2.01 20.80
CA GLU A 178 -1.37 1.59 21.64
C GLU A 178 -0.84 0.21 21.25
N LYS A 179 -1.73 -0.72 20.86
CA LYS A 179 -1.33 -2.02 20.27
C LYS A 179 -0.54 -1.83 18.98
N ASP A 180 -1.01 -0.92 18.12
CA ASP A 180 -0.37 -0.65 16.84
C ASP A 180 1.01 0.00 17.01
N VAL A 181 1.16 0.91 17.98
CA VAL A 181 2.46 1.51 18.33
C VAL A 181 3.45 0.46 18.85
N ARG A 182 2.97 -0.55 19.61
CA ARG A 182 3.82 -1.66 20.07
C ARG A 182 4.36 -2.52 18.92
N LEU A 183 3.58 -2.70 17.86
CA LEU A 183 4.01 -3.43 16.66
C LEU A 183 5.02 -2.63 15.81
N GLY A 184 5.17 -1.33 16.10
CA GLY A 184 6.19 -0.45 15.53
C GLY A 184 5.70 0.45 14.40
N ALA A 185 6.55 1.41 14.02
CA ALA A 185 6.22 2.43 13.01
C ALA A 185 5.76 1.82 11.67
N LEU A 186 6.41 0.75 11.21
CA LEU A 186 6.06 0.05 9.97
C LEU A 186 4.61 -0.45 9.97
N HIS A 187 4.14 -0.99 11.10
CA HIS A 187 2.76 -1.46 11.22
C HIS A 187 1.75 -0.32 11.10
N VAL A 188 2.05 0.82 11.72
CA VAL A 188 1.22 2.03 11.60
C VAL A 188 1.22 2.57 10.17
N GLN A 189 2.38 2.59 9.51
CA GLN A 189 2.53 2.99 8.11
C GLN A 189 1.73 2.07 7.17
N ARG A 190 1.79 0.75 7.35
CA ARG A 190 1.00 -0.24 6.58
C ARG A 190 -0.50 -0.01 6.74
N LYS A 191 -0.98 0.11 7.98
CA LYS A 191 -2.39 0.38 8.25
C LYS A 191 -2.87 1.67 7.63
N ARG A 192 -2.02 2.70 7.64
CA ARG A 192 -2.36 3.99 7.04
C ARG A 192 -2.44 3.89 5.52
N LEU A 193 -1.48 3.23 4.88
CA LEU A 193 -1.48 2.99 3.43
C LEU A 193 -2.74 2.24 3.01
N ASP A 194 -3.09 1.16 3.72
CA ASP A 194 -4.28 0.35 3.40
C ASP A 194 -5.56 1.19 3.54
N ALA A 195 -5.71 1.95 4.63
CA ALA A 195 -6.89 2.79 4.83
C ALA A 195 -7.06 3.88 3.75
N LEU A 196 -5.95 4.52 3.35
CA LEU A 196 -5.95 5.54 2.29
C LEU A 196 -6.18 4.92 0.90
N THR A 197 -5.64 3.72 0.68
CA THR A 197 -5.85 2.93 -0.54
C THR A 197 -7.31 2.56 -0.69
N ASP A 198 -7.94 2.02 0.36
CA ASP A 198 -9.34 1.64 0.35
C ASP A 198 -10.24 2.83 0.02
N TYR A 199 -9.91 4.01 0.54
CA TYR A 199 -10.61 5.25 0.22
C TYR A 199 -10.50 5.59 -1.27
N LEU A 200 -9.26 5.62 -1.82
CA LEU A 200 -9.02 5.92 -3.23
C LEU A 200 -9.68 4.90 -4.17
N GLN A 201 -9.59 3.60 -3.86
CA GLN A 201 -10.19 2.55 -4.67
C GLN A 201 -11.72 2.63 -4.69
N ARG A 202 -12.36 2.97 -3.55
CA ARG A 202 -13.81 3.23 -3.51
C ARG A 202 -14.17 4.46 -4.34
N ASP A 203 -13.43 5.55 -4.20
CA ASP A 203 -13.68 6.78 -4.96
C ASP A 203 -13.51 6.57 -6.48
N PHE A 204 -12.51 5.79 -6.90
CA PHE A 204 -12.35 5.40 -8.31
C PHE A 204 -13.47 4.49 -8.80
N LYS A 205 -13.95 3.57 -7.97
CA LYS A 205 -15.09 2.71 -8.31
C LYS A 205 -16.38 3.52 -8.46
N ASP A 206 -16.63 4.45 -7.55
CA ASP A 206 -17.83 5.29 -7.52
C ASP A 206 -17.83 6.31 -8.66
N SER A 207 -16.67 6.87 -9.01
CA SER A 207 -16.50 7.75 -10.16
C SER A 207 -16.41 7.02 -11.50
N GLY A 208 -16.14 5.71 -11.49
CA GLY A 208 -15.85 4.93 -12.69
C GLY A 208 -14.50 5.25 -13.33
N PHE A 209 -13.57 5.84 -12.57
CA PHE A 209 -12.23 6.18 -13.05
C PHE A 209 -11.37 4.94 -13.27
N VAL A 210 -10.83 4.83 -14.49
CA VAL A 210 -9.80 3.84 -14.84
C VAL A 210 -8.67 4.61 -15.50
N MET A 211 -7.47 4.47 -14.94
CA MET A 211 -6.24 5.05 -15.47
C MET A 211 -6.04 4.53 -16.90
N PRO A 212 -5.96 5.42 -17.91
CA PRO A 212 -5.67 5.02 -19.27
C PRO A 212 -4.33 4.30 -19.34
N ALA A 213 -4.21 3.33 -20.25
CA ALA A 213 -2.93 2.74 -20.56
C ALA A 213 -1.96 3.80 -21.12
N ASP A 214 -0.68 3.69 -20.79
CA ASP A 214 0.34 4.70 -21.16
C ASP A 214 0.41 5.00 -22.68
N TRP A 215 -0.04 4.08 -23.55
CA TRP A 215 -0.13 4.32 -25.00
C TRP A 215 -1.22 5.34 -25.40
N ALA A 216 -2.23 5.55 -24.56
CA ALA A 216 -3.33 6.47 -24.82
C ALA A 216 -3.02 7.92 -24.40
N LEU A 217 -1.84 8.16 -23.83
CA LEU A 217 -1.34 9.48 -23.42
C LEU A 217 -0.32 10.07 -24.42
N GLN A 218 -0.08 9.40 -25.56
CA GLN A 218 0.70 9.90 -26.70
C GLN A 218 -0.20 10.51 -27.77
#